data_AF-A0A1J5KUP6-F1
#
_entry.id   AF-A0A1J5KUP6-F1
#
_cell.length_a   1.000
_cell.length_b   1.000
_cell.length_c   1.000
_cell.angle_alpha   90.00
_cell.angle_beta   90.00
_cell.angle_gamma   90.00
#
_symmetry.space_group_name_H-M   'P 1'
#
loop_
_entity.id
_entity.type
_entity.pdbx_description
1 polymer ?
#
loop_
_entity_poly.entity_id
_entity_poly.type
_entity_poly.pdbx_seq_one_letter_code
_entity_poly.pdbx_strand_id
1 'polypeptide(L)'
;MFTFAFIANAGELEIEQCQELRGFLNSKLGDIDCLDQYHHFNSSGSRNFYTTQNSLTKRQVRISTFNVYQAGSTRTEFKDYELMAKMINHWDVIGTTELVNVIGIDKRHNEAVTNHYKKLLQHYRELVKTKAPKKEQSKVLSKISLLKKQYELPGYVKILTELQKLDPSWSLLLSGNTEGTKTATIRELSGYFYRSSSVKPVINEYCKKYYKFSKAYGCYPKFNKETYGHDVADLFARRPFIGSFKSGNFDFTLVTTHVVFNAPSDENLRKRIIKAAFGVDHYTEIGEGVTSRTYARFAEMTHILNFMRNYKMSFKENDLILLGDFNLEAKNPYWKALFDENPGMEIKIEGATSLSQSKTLSDGSSTHGTSNNYDHFVLDTKITSQCAGKKNAKIFNFLENSFRKLIDKKYLVRTDNAYVHPDTGLDMFYLDQKGKNKALKITEKIVKRLKSKYTVRRGEIVPRFDLEKKAEDVVRKLIEPQLFERSYYRYFQETISDHLPVFMNCSNQQDDD
;
A
#
# COMPACT_ATOMS: atom_id res chain seq x y z
N MET A 1 28.45 30.32 -1.71
CA MET A 1 27.27 30.93 -1.06
C MET A 1 26.05 30.09 -1.43
N PHE A 2 25.35 29.56 -0.43
CA PHE A 2 24.09 28.79 -0.47
C PHE A 2 24.06 27.41 -1.15
N THR A 3 24.56 26.40 -0.43
CA THR A 3 24.17 25.00 -0.58
C THR A 3 23.96 24.40 0.81
N PHE A 4 22.81 24.64 1.44
CA PHE A 4 22.35 23.86 2.59
C PHE A 4 20.82 23.96 2.72
N ALA A 5 20.23 22.87 3.21
CA ALA A 5 18.84 22.70 3.71
C ALA A 5 17.71 22.51 2.69
N PHE A 6 17.57 21.29 2.15
CA PHE A 6 16.23 20.76 1.76
C PHE A 6 16.00 19.26 2.04
N ILE A 7 16.99 18.52 2.58
CA ILE A 7 16.85 17.07 2.81
C ILE A 7 16.41 16.74 4.26
N ALA A 8 16.48 17.70 5.21
CA ALA A 8 16.10 17.48 6.60
C ALA A 8 14.58 17.61 6.89
N ASN A 9 13.79 18.20 5.99
CA ASN A 9 12.41 18.59 6.29
C ASN A 9 11.33 17.55 5.94
N ALA A 10 11.66 16.52 5.14
CA ALA A 10 10.66 15.50 4.80
C ALA A 10 10.36 14.65 6.04
N GLY A 11 11.32 13.86 6.54
CA GLY A 11 11.08 12.95 7.66
C GLY A 11 10.54 13.60 8.93
N GLU A 12 10.89 14.85 9.21
CA GLU A 12 10.30 15.61 10.32
C GLU A 12 8.78 15.81 10.14
N LEU A 13 8.34 16.13 8.93
CA LEU A 13 6.92 16.29 8.58
C LEU A 13 6.14 14.97 8.70
N GLU A 14 6.70 13.83 8.26
CA GLU A 14 6.03 12.54 8.40
C GLU A 14 5.92 12.08 9.88
N ILE A 15 6.96 12.32 10.70
CA ILE A 15 6.91 12.04 12.14
C ILE A 15 5.83 12.90 12.81
N GLU A 16 5.76 14.20 12.50
CA GLU A 16 4.72 15.08 13.02
C GLU A 16 3.32 14.59 12.65
N GLN A 17 3.12 14.14 11.41
CA GLN A 17 1.85 13.55 10.96
C GLN A 17 1.50 12.29 11.75
N CYS A 18 2.47 11.40 12.00
CA CYS A 18 2.26 10.22 12.84
C CYS A 18 1.87 10.60 14.28
N GLN A 19 2.55 11.58 14.88
CA GLN A 19 2.27 12.04 16.23
C GLN A 19 0.90 12.69 16.35
N GLU A 20 0.51 13.50 15.36
CA GLU A 20 -0.83 14.07 15.26
C GLU A 20 -1.89 12.97 15.18
N LEU A 21 -1.71 12.04 14.26
CA LEU A 21 -2.61 10.89 14.06
C LEU A 21 -2.75 10.07 15.34
N ARG A 22 -1.66 9.80 16.07
CA ARG A 22 -1.68 9.14 17.38
C ARG A 22 -2.59 9.87 18.39
N GLY A 23 -2.52 11.20 18.43
CA GLY A 23 -3.39 12.02 19.28
C GLY A 23 -4.88 11.90 18.94
N PHE A 24 -5.22 11.83 17.65
CA PHE A 24 -6.61 11.67 17.19
C PHE A 24 -7.14 10.24 17.39
N LEU A 25 -6.30 9.22 17.26
CA LEU A 25 -6.68 7.82 17.42
C LEU A 25 -6.97 7.41 18.88
N ASN A 26 -6.31 8.04 19.86
CA ASN A 26 -6.56 7.80 21.30
C ASN A 26 -6.46 6.32 21.70
N SER A 27 -5.37 5.66 21.32
CA SER A 27 -5.08 4.25 21.61
C SER A 27 -6.05 3.23 21.00
N LYS A 28 -6.98 3.64 20.11
CA LYS A 28 -7.90 2.71 19.42
C LYS A 28 -7.19 1.64 18.60
N LEU A 29 -5.96 1.88 18.18
CA LEU A 29 -5.12 0.96 17.41
C LEU A 29 -3.93 0.44 18.21
N GLY A 30 -4.02 0.44 19.55
CA GLY A 30 -2.92 0.08 20.44
C GLY A 30 -1.85 1.17 20.51
N ASP A 31 -0.66 0.78 20.97
CA ASP A 31 0.51 1.67 21.06
C ASP A 31 1.02 2.03 19.66
N ILE A 32 1.42 3.29 19.47
CA ILE A 32 1.93 3.79 18.18
C ILE A 32 3.31 4.40 18.40
N ASP A 33 4.33 3.76 17.80
CA ASP A 33 5.69 4.27 17.75
C ASP A 33 5.87 5.08 16.45
N CYS A 34 6.18 6.37 16.56
CA CYS A 34 6.45 7.25 15.43
C CYS A 34 7.96 7.47 15.33
N LEU A 35 8.66 6.65 14.55
CA LEU A 35 10.11 6.73 14.34
C LEU A 35 10.43 7.26 12.94
N ASP A 36 11.63 7.79 12.76
CA ASP A 36 12.09 8.37 11.49
C ASP A 36 12.12 7.35 10.35
N GLN A 37 12.47 6.09 10.67
CA GLN A 37 12.62 5.04 9.66
C GLN A 37 11.31 4.31 9.37
N TYR A 38 10.43 4.23 10.36
CA TYR A 38 9.12 3.58 10.24
C TYR A 38 8.15 4.06 11.32
N HIS A 39 6.87 3.86 11.09
CA HIS A 39 5.82 4.03 12.08
C HIS A 39 5.20 2.67 12.40
N HIS A 40 5.02 2.36 13.68
CA HIS A 40 4.56 1.05 14.12
C HIS A 40 3.30 1.16 14.94
N PHE A 41 2.19 0.76 14.32
CA PHE A 41 0.87 0.76 14.92
C PHE A 41 0.61 -0.58 15.58
N ASN A 42 -0.02 -0.54 16.76
CA ASN A 42 -0.13 -1.66 17.67
C ASN A 42 1.25 -2.27 18.00
N SER A 43 2.21 -1.40 18.38
CA SER A 43 3.62 -1.75 18.60
C SER A 43 3.84 -2.72 19.75
N SER A 44 2.90 -2.77 20.70
CA SER A 44 2.86 -3.76 21.77
C SER A 44 2.17 -5.08 21.40
N GLY A 45 1.59 -5.18 20.20
CA GLY A 45 0.80 -6.34 19.76
C GLY A 45 1.55 -7.66 19.90
N SER A 46 2.80 -7.74 19.43
CA SER A 46 3.57 -8.98 19.53
C SER A 46 3.86 -9.40 20.97
N ARG A 47 4.11 -8.44 21.87
CA ARG A 47 4.25 -8.75 23.31
C ARG A 47 2.94 -9.28 23.91
N ASN A 48 1.80 -8.82 23.42
CA ASN A 48 0.48 -9.17 23.97
C ASN A 48 -0.09 -10.47 23.38
N PHE A 49 0.24 -10.79 22.13
CA PHE A 49 -0.43 -11.85 21.36
C PHE A 49 0.49 -12.97 20.87
N TYR A 50 1.80 -12.72 20.73
CA TYR A 50 2.71 -13.71 20.15
C TYR A 50 3.19 -14.72 21.20
N THR A 51 3.09 -16.01 20.88
CA THR A 51 3.90 -17.05 21.52
C THR A 51 4.47 -17.96 20.44
N THR A 52 5.72 -18.43 20.63
CA THR A 52 6.36 -19.35 19.70
C THR A 52 5.54 -20.63 19.55
N GLN A 53 5.01 -21.16 20.65
CA GLN A 53 4.18 -22.38 20.63
C GLN A 53 2.93 -22.20 19.77
N ASN A 54 2.15 -21.12 19.97
CA ASN A 54 0.95 -20.89 19.17
C ASN A 54 1.30 -20.70 17.69
N SER A 55 2.38 -19.98 17.40
CA SER A 55 2.87 -19.81 16.03
C SER A 55 3.22 -21.16 15.38
N LEU A 56 3.93 -22.05 16.09
CA LEU A 56 4.29 -23.38 15.60
C LEU A 56 3.08 -24.30 15.36
N THR A 57 1.98 -24.16 16.11
CA THR A 57 0.75 -24.94 15.85
C THR A 57 0.15 -24.67 14.48
N LYS A 58 0.41 -23.50 13.88
CA LYS A 58 -0.06 -23.16 12.53
C LYS A 58 0.67 -23.91 11.42
N ARG A 59 1.87 -24.46 11.73
CA ARG A 59 2.77 -25.19 10.81
C ARG A 59 3.33 -24.40 9.63
N GLN A 60 2.72 -23.28 9.29
CA GLN A 60 3.12 -22.40 8.22
C GLN A 60 2.83 -20.94 8.58
N VAL A 61 3.62 -20.05 8.00
CA VAL A 61 3.34 -18.62 7.91
C VAL A 61 2.86 -18.31 6.49
N ARG A 62 1.80 -17.51 6.38
CA ARG A 62 1.26 -17.07 5.09
C ARG A 62 1.72 -15.64 4.80
N ILE A 63 2.57 -15.48 3.79
CA ILE A 63 3.18 -14.21 3.38
C ILE A 63 2.50 -13.75 2.08
N SER A 64 2.15 -12.47 1.99
CA SER A 64 1.44 -11.91 0.82
C SER A 64 2.06 -10.58 0.38
N THR A 65 1.80 -10.18 -0.86
CA THR A 65 1.96 -8.80 -1.32
C THR A 65 0.70 -8.30 -2.02
N PHE A 66 0.41 -7.02 -1.88
CA PHE A 66 -0.75 -6.38 -2.51
C PHE A 66 -0.52 -4.89 -2.76
N ASN A 67 -0.50 -4.48 -4.04
CA ASN A 67 -0.70 -3.09 -4.41
C ASN A 67 -2.17 -2.70 -4.12
N VAL A 68 -2.39 -1.81 -3.15
CA VAL A 68 -3.74 -1.45 -2.71
C VAL A 68 -4.36 -0.28 -3.49
N TYR A 69 -3.66 0.19 -4.52
CA TYR A 69 -4.05 1.27 -5.43
C TYR A 69 -4.52 2.53 -4.71
N GLN A 70 -3.53 3.34 -4.32
CA GLN A 70 -3.66 4.65 -3.67
C GLN A 70 -4.67 4.69 -2.51
N ALA A 71 -4.70 3.65 -1.68
CA ALA A 71 -5.71 3.48 -0.64
C ALA A 71 -5.76 4.70 0.29
N GLY A 72 -6.89 5.42 0.24
CA GLY A 72 -7.11 6.65 1.02
C GLY A 72 -6.97 7.96 0.25
N SER A 73 -6.64 7.93 -1.05
CA SER A 73 -6.59 9.11 -1.90
C SER A 73 -7.96 9.53 -2.43
N THR A 74 -8.06 10.76 -2.94
CA THR A 74 -9.24 11.25 -3.68
C THR A 74 -9.41 10.64 -5.07
N ARG A 75 -8.38 9.98 -5.60
CA ARG A 75 -8.48 9.19 -6.85
C ARG A 75 -9.26 7.91 -6.65
N THR A 76 -9.26 7.37 -5.43
CA THR A 76 -9.92 6.12 -5.06
C THR A 76 -10.78 6.30 -3.81
N GLU A 77 -11.75 7.20 -3.89
CA GLU A 77 -12.50 7.66 -2.71
C GLU A 77 -13.50 6.61 -2.17
N PHE A 78 -13.79 5.55 -2.95
CA PHE A 78 -14.85 4.58 -2.66
C PHE A 78 -14.37 3.21 -2.18
N LYS A 79 -13.10 3.09 -1.76
CA LYS A 79 -12.53 1.84 -1.23
C LYS A 79 -13.41 1.25 -0.12
N ASP A 80 -13.76 -0.03 -0.26
CA ASP A 80 -14.45 -0.82 0.74
C ASP A 80 -13.42 -1.47 1.67
N TYR A 81 -12.95 -0.70 2.65
CA TYR A 81 -11.96 -1.14 3.63
C TYR A 81 -12.39 -2.39 4.41
N GLU A 82 -13.69 -2.64 4.57
CA GLU A 82 -14.20 -3.85 5.22
C GLU A 82 -13.93 -5.09 4.36
N LEU A 83 -14.18 -5.01 3.04
CA LEU A 83 -13.88 -6.10 2.12
C LEU A 83 -12.36 -6.28 1.94
N MET A 84 -11.60 -5.19 1.82
CA MET A 84 -10.13 -5.27 1.75
C MET A 84 -9.55 -5.94 2.99
N ALA A 85 -10.01 -5.56 4.19
CA ALA A 85 -9.58 -6.20 5.43
C ALA A 85 -9.96 -7.69 5.47
N LYS A 86 -11.16 -8.07 5.01
CA LYS A 86 -11.55 -9.48 4.89
C LYS A 86 -10.65 -10.27 3.95
N MET A 87 -10.19 -9.67 2.84
CA MET A 87 -9.22 -10.31 1.94
C MET A 87 -7.86 -10.43 2.62
N ILE A 88 -7.34 -9.34 3.18
CA ILE A 88 -6.04 -9.32 3.88
C ILE A 88 -6.00 -10.32 5.04
N ASN A 89 -7.13 -10.54 5.71
CA ASN A 89 -7.25 -11.47 6.82
C ASN A 89 -7.00 -12.94 6.47
N HIS A 90 -6.81 -13.29 5.18
CA HIS A 90 -6.37 -14.61 4.76
C HIS A 90 -4.88 -14.88 5.03
N TRP A 91 -4.06 -13.87 5.33
CA TRP A 91 -2.61 -14.01 5.51
C TRP A 91 -2.17 -13.61 6.92
N ASP A 92 -0.92 -13.92 7.24
CA ASP A 92 -0.31 -13.61 8.54
C ASP A 92 0.59 -12.36 8.46
N VAL A 93 1.22 -12.11 7.32
CA VAL A 93 1.93 -10.87 7.00
C VAL A 93 1.73 -10.52 5.53
N ILE A 94 1.53 -9.24 5.24
CA ILE A 94 1.37 -8.74 3.88
C ILE A 94 2.19 -7.47 3.65
N GLY A 95 3.05 -7.48 2.64
CA GLY A 95 3.67 -6.29 2.09
C GLY A 95 2.67 -5.52 1.23
N THR A 96 2.47 -4.25 1.50
CA THR A 96 1.53 -3.41 0.74
C THR A 96 2.23 -2.19 0.18
N THR A 97 1.94 -1.89 -1.08
CA THR A 97 2.44 -0.72 -1.83
C THR A 97 1.28 0.21 -2.19
N GLU A 98 1.60 1.41 -2.68
CA GLU A 98 0.64 2.49 -2.93
C GLU A 98 -0.22 2.87 -1.71
N LEU A 99 0.35 2.76 -0.51
CA LEU A 99 -0.23 3.43 0.64
C LEU A 99 0.03 4.93 0.49
N VAL A 100 -0.94 5.76 0.87
CA VAL A 100 -0.79 7.22 0.75
C VAL A 100 -1.11 7.90 2.07
N ASN A 101 -0.36 8.96 2.36
CA ASN A 101 -0.74 9.91 3.39
C ASN A 101 -1.98 10.71 2.97
N VAL A 102 -2.58 11.39 3.93
CA VAL A 102 -3.67 12.33 3.64
C VAL A 102 -3.08 13.54 2.92
N ILE A 103 -3.47 13.76 1.66
CA ILE A 103 -2.93 14.80 0.78
C ILE A 103 -4.01 15.74 0.25
N GLY A 104 -3.60 16.84 -0.39
CA GLY A 104 -4.50 17.74 -1.12
C GLY A 104 -5.59 18.37 -0.25
N ILE A 105 -6.85 18.23 -0.67
CA ILE A 105 -8.00 18.83 0.04
C ILE A 105 -8.22 18.23 1.43
N ASP A 106 -7.91 16.94 1.61
CA ASP A 106 -8.10 16.26 2.89
C ASP A 106 -7.00 16.65 3.87
N LYS A 107 -5.78 16.94 3.39
CA LYS A 107 -4.71 17.51 4.21
C LYS A 107 -5.11 18.87 4.75
N ARG A 108 -5.59 19.77 3.88
CA ARG A 108 -6.09 21.11 4.28
C ARG A 108 -7.24 21.02 5.26
N HIS A 109 -8.12 20.02 5.08
CA HIS A 109 -9.18 19.73 6.04
C HIS A 109 -8.62 19.34 7.41
N ASN A 110 -7.68 18.40 7.47
CA ASN A 110 -7.04 17.98 8.72
C ASN A 110 -6.33 19.15 9.40
N GLU A 111 -5.57 19.96 8.66
CA GLU A 111 -4.92 21.17 9.18
C GLU A 111 -5.94 22.14 9.82
N ALA A 112 -7.06 22.40 9.13
CA ALA A 112 -8.12 23.27 9.66
C ALA A 112 -8.78 22.69 10.92
N VAL A 113 -9.05 21.38 10.94
CA VAL A 113 -9.62 20.67 12.10
C VAL A 113 -8.64 20.70 13.28
N THR A 114 -7.37 20.35 13.07
CA THR A 114 -6.35 20.32 14.12
C THR A 114 -6.13 21.71 14.71
N ASN A 115 -5.99 22.73 13.87
CA ASN A 115 -5.76 24.10 14.34
C ASN A 115 -6.91 24.60 15.21
N HIS A 116 -8.15 24.34 14.82
CA HIS A 116 -9.31 24.74 15.61
C HIS A 116 -9.47 23.88 16.88
N TYR A 117 -9.18 22.59 16.79
CA TYR A 117 -9.16 21.68 17.94
C TYR A 117 -8.17 22.15 19.02
N LYS A 118 -6.94 22.53 18.64
CA LYS A 118 -5.93 23.07 19.56
C LYS A 118 -6.41 24.36 20.25
N LYS A 119 -7.04 25.29 19.50
CA LYS A 119 -7.63 26.51 20.06
C LYS A 119 -8.74 26.21 21.08
N LEU A 120 -9.64 25.28 20.77
CA LEU A 120 -10.71 24.89 21.70
C LEU A 120 -10.15 24.20 22.95
N LEU A 121 -9.10 23.39 22.83
CA LEU A 121 -8.43 22.81 24.00
C LEU A 121 -7.81 23.87 24.90
N GLN A 122 -7.16 24.88 24.33
CA GLN A 122 -6.62 26.00 25.11
C GLN A 122 -7.73 26.76 25.83
N HIS A 123 -8.79 27.11 25.11
CA HIS A 123 -9.94 27.79 25.69
C HIS A 123 -10.60 26.97 26.80
N TYR A 124 -10.73 25.65 26.62
CA TYR A 124 -11.24 24.75 27.67
C TYR A 124 -10.37 24.78 28.93
N ARG A 125 -9.03 24.75 28.78
CA ARG A 125 -8.09 24.85 29.92
C ARG A 125 -8.27 26.17 30.68
N GLU A 126 -8.49 27.27 29.95
CA GLU A 126 -8.76 28.58 30.56
C GLU A 126 -10.08 28.57 31.35
N LEU A 127 -11.16 28.03 30.79
CA LEU A 127 -12.46 27.89 31.47
C LEU A 127 -12.36 27.06 32.76
N VAL A 128 -11.57 25.98 32.73
CA VAL A 128 -11.32 25.15 33.92
C VAL A 128 -10.54 25.95 34.97
N LYS A 129 -9.49 26.68 34.55
CA LYS A 129 -8.66 27.52 35.43
C LYS A 129 -9.48 28.64 36.09
N THR A 130 -10.40 29.27 35.36
CA THR A 130 -11.25 30.35 35.87
C THR A 130 -12.52 29.87 36.58
N LYS A 131 -12.72 28.55 36.71
CA LYS A 131 -13.92 27.93 37.31
C LYS A 131 -15.23 28.39 36.63
N ALA A 132 -15.20 28.59 35.31
CA ALA A 132 -16.37 28.96 34.53
C ALA A 132 -17.51 27.91 34.67
N PRO A 133 -18.78 28.29 34.46
CA PRO A 133 -19.92 27.39 34.61
C PRO A 133 -19.75 26.05 33.86
N LYS A 134 -20.13 24.93 34.49
CA LYS A 134 -20.03 23.59 33.88
C LYS A 134 -20.74 23.48 32.52
N LYS A 135 -21.82 24.24 32.33
CA LYS A 135 -22.56 24.30 31.05
C LYS A 135 -21.69 24.82 29.90
N GLU A 136 -20.86 25.84 30.16
CA GLU A 136 -19.95 26.42 29.17
C GLU A 136 -18.80 25.47 28.85
N GLN A 137 -18.20 24.87 29.90
CA GLN A 137 -17.18 23.83 29.74
C GLN A 137 -17.68 22.66 28.89
N SER A 138 -18.90 22.18 29.15
CA SER A 138 -19.54 21.08 28.41
C SER A 138 -19.77 21.43 26.94
N LYS A 139 -20.14 22.68 26.64
CA LYS A 139 -20.31 23.18 25.26
C LYS A 139 -18.99 23.17 24.47
N VAL A 140 -17.86 23.48 25.11
CA VAL A 140 -16.55 23.41 24.45
C VAL A 140 -16.10 21.96 24.27
N LEU A 141 -16.29 21.11 25.27
CA LEU A 141 -15.98 19.68 25.19
C LEU A 141 -16.78 18.96 24.09
N SER A 142 -18.05 19.31 23.88
CA SER A 142 -18.84 18.71 22.80
C SER A 142 -18.29 19.08 21.41
N LYS A 143 -17.84 20.32 21.21
CA LYS A 143 -17.15 20.74 19.97
C LYS A 143 -15.81 20.02 19.78
N ILE A 144 -15.01 19.89 20.84
CA ILE A 144 -13.74 19.14 20.82
C ILE A 144 -13.99 17.69 20.41
N SER A 145 -15.00 17.04 21.01
CA SER A 145 -15.40 15.66 20.68
C SER A 145 -15.88 15.54 19.24
N LEU A 146 -16.65 16.52 18.74
CA LEU A 146 -17.10 16.56 17.36
C LEU A 146 -15.89 16.63 16.39
N LEU A 147 -14.97 17.58 16.58
CA LEU A 147 -13.81 17.76 15.72
C LEU A 147 -12.89 16.55 15.70
N LYS A 148 -12.69 15.89 16.86
CA LYS A 148 -11.90 14.66 16.94
C LYS A 148 -12.43 13.56 16.01
N LYS A 149 -13.75 13.51 15.78
CA LYS A 149 -14.41 12.56 14.86
C LYS A 149 -14.37 13.00 13.38
N GLN A 150 -14.01 14.25 13.11
CA GLN A 150 -13.94 14.78 11.73
C GLN A 150 -12.59 14.54 11.07
N TYR A 151 -11.53 14.35 11.86
CA TYR A 151 -10.19 14.07 11.34
C TYR A 151 -10.20 12.94 10.29
N GLU A 152 -9.67 13.24 9.10
CA GLU A 152 -9.58 12.28 8.01
C GLU A 152 -8.45 11.30 8.28
N LEU A 153 -8.79 10.01 8.37
CA LEU A 153 -7.80 8.96 8.57
C LEU A 153 -7.22 8.52 7.21
N PRO A 154 -5.90 8.29 7.12
CA PRO A 154 -5.29 7.72 5.93
C PRO A 154 -5.82 6.30 5.66
N GLY A 155 -5.72 5.82 4.42
CA GLY A 155 -6.29 4.54 4.01
C GLY A 155 -5.69 3.36 4.77
N TYR A 156 -4.38 3.36 5.04
CA TYR A 156 -3.73 2.30 5.83
C TYR A 156 -4.28 2.17 7.25
N VAL A 157 -4.66 3.28 7.89
CA VAL A 157 -5.32 3.28 9.21
C VAL A 157 -6.74 2.73 9.11
N LYS A 158 -7.47 3.06 8.04
CA LYS A 158 -8.82 2.52 7.82
C LYS A 158 -8.78 1.00 7.60
N ILE A 159 -7.82 0.51 6.82
CA ILE A 159 -7.56 -0.93 6.64
C ILE A 159 -7.24 -1.58 7.99
N LEU A 160 -6.28 -1.04 8.75
CA LEU A 160 -5.91 -1.58 10.06
C LEU A 160 -7.08 -1.60 11.04
N THR A 161 -7.91 -0.55 11.03
CA THR A 161 -9.10 -0.46 11.89
C THR A 161 -10.10 -1.58 11.58
N GLU A 162 -10.35 -1.87 10.30
CA GLU A 162 -11.24 -2.98 9.91
C GLU A 162 -10.61 -4.35 10.18
N LEU A 163 -9.29 -4.49 10.01
CA LEU A 163 -8.54 -5.70 10.37
C LEU A 163 -8.64 -6.01 11.86
N GLN A 164 -8.47 -5.01 12.73
CA GLN A 164 -8.56 -5.19 14.19
C GLN A 164 -9.95 -5.56 14.69
N LYS A 165 -11.01 -5.29 13.91
CA LYS A 165 -12.35 -5.83 14.20
C LYS A 165 -12.46 -7.32 13.92
N LEU A 166 -11.67 -7.84 12.98
CA LEU A 166 -11.62 -9.27 12.66
C LEU A 166 -10.68 -10.01 13.62
N ASP A 167 -9.54 -9.41 13.96
CA ASP A 167 -8.59 -9.92 14.95
C ASP A 167 -7.79 -8.75 15.56
N PRO A 168 -7.89 -8.51 16.88
CA PRO A 168 -7.23 -7.37 17.53
C PRO A 168 -5.69 -7.43 17.51
N SER A 169 -5.10 -8.58 17.14
CA SER A 169 -3.65 -8.75 17.03
C SER A 169 -3.05 -8.15 15.75
N TRP A 170 -3.87 -7.66 14.81
CA TRP A 170 -3.35 -6.96 13.64
C TRP A 170 -2.56 -5.70 14.04
N SER A 171 -1.40 -5.56 13.41
CA SER A 171 -0.44 -4.47 13.58
C SER A 171 0.04 -4.00 12.21
N LEU A 172 0.68 -2.82 12.15
CA LEU A 172 1.23 -2.26 10.92
C LEU A 172 2.62 -1.70 11.16
N LEU A 173 3.61 -2.15 10.38
CA LEU A 173 4.93 -1.55 10.26
C LEU A 173 4.99 -0.77 8.94
N LEU A 174 4.88 0.56 9.00
CA LEU A 174 4.75 1.46 7.86
C LEU A 174 6.05 2.22 7.63
N SER A 175 6.48 2.41 6.39
CA SER A 175 7.65 3.23 6.07
C SER A 175 7.54 4.65 6.65
N GLY A 176 8.65 5.19 7.18
CA GLY A 176 8.64 6.49 7.84
C GLY A 176 8.61 7.69 6.89
N ASN A 177 8.84 7.49 5.59
CA ASN A 177 8.89 8.55 4.59
C ASN A 177 8.17 8.12 3.31
N THR A 178 7.54 9.10 2.64
CA THR A 178 6.96 8.90 1.31
C THR A 178 8.03 8.87 0.22
N GLU A 179 7.88 7.97 -0.75
CA GLU A 179 8.78 7.79 -1.89
C GLU A 179 8.05 8.04 -3.22
N GLY A 180 8.78 8.49 -4.23
CA GLY A 180 8.23 8.81 -5.55
C GLY A 180 9.22 9.64 -6.36
N THR A 181 9.05 9.65 -7.68
CA THR A 181 9.87 10.48 -8.56
C THR A 181 9.76 11.97 -8.22
N LYS A 182 10.76 12.77 -8.60
CA LYS A 182 10.77 14.23 -8.33
C LYS A 182 9.54 14.96 -8.85
N THR A 183 8.91 14.46 -9.91
CA THR A 183 7.72 15.04 -10.55
C THR A 183 6.41 14.37 -10.12
N ALA A 184 6.47 13.41 -9.19
CA ALA A 184 5.30 12.67 -8.74
C ALA A 184 4.34 13.60 -7.98
N THR A 185 3.09 13.67 -8.43
CA THR A 185 2.02 14.39 -7.73
C THR A 185 1.51 13.63 -6.51
N ILE A 186 1.79 12.33 -6.44
CA ILE A 186 1.47 11.45 -5.33
C ILE A 186 2.75 10.69 -5.00
N ARG A 187 3.17 10.77 -3.75
CA ARG A 187 4.25 9.96 -3.19
C ARG A 187 3.63 8.88 -2.31
N GLU A 188 4.26 7.72 -2.29
CA GLU A 188 3.71 6.50 -1.75
C GLU A 188 4.48 6.05 -0.53
N LEU A 189 3.80 5.32 0.34
CA LEU A 189 4.37 4.58 1.45
C LEU A 189 4.29 3.09 1.11
N SER A 190 5.19 2.33 1.69
CA SER A 190 5.13 0.88 1.73
C SER A 190 5.02 0.41 3.18
N GLY A 191 4.45 -0.75 3.42
CA GLY A 191 4.32 -1.23 4.79
C GLY A 191 3.87 -2.67 4.89
N TYR A 192 3.93 -3.19 6.12
CA TYR A 192 3.60 -4.55 6.46
C TYR A 192 2.42 -4.57 7.43
N PHE A 193 1.25 -4.98 6.97
CA PHE A 193 0.21 -5.41 7.91
C PHE A 193 0.57 -6.82 8.35
N TYR A 194 0.57 -7.07 9.65
CA TYR A 194 0.90 -8.39 10.18
C TYR A 194 0.06 -8.74 11.40
N ARG A 195 -0.22 -10.03 11.55
CA ARG A 195 -0.99 -10.59 12.66
C ARG A 195 -0.04 -10.95 13.79
N SER A 196 -0.02 -10.15 14.85
CA SER A 196 0.88 -10.33 15.99
C SER A 196 0.72 -11.66 16.71
N SER A 197 -0.39 -12.37 16.54
CA SER A 197 -0.58 -13.73 17.07
C SER A 197 0.17 -14.83 16.27
N SER A 198 0.73 -14.50 15.11
CA SER A 198 1.38 -15.47 14.20
C SER A 198 2.81 -15.12 13.91
N VAL A 199 3.09 -13.82 13.83
CA VAL A 199 4.38 -13.25 13.44
C VAL A 199 4.71 -12.12 14.41
N LYS A 200 5.99 -12.00 14.77
CA LYS A 200 6.52 -10.83 15.49
C LYS A 200 7.60 -10.15 14.65
N PRO A 201 7.72 -8.81 14.67
CA PRO A 201 8.88 -8.15 14.10
C PRO A 201 10.13 -8.50 14.93
N VAL A 202 11.26 -8.64 14.26
CA VAL A 202 12.57 -8.85 14.88
C VAL A 202 13.54 -7.77 14.37
N ILE A 203 14.67 -7.63 15.07
CA ILE A 203 15.67 -6.62 14.71
C ILE A 203 16.26 -6.97 13.34
N ASN A 204 16.09 -6.06 12.38
CA ASN A 204 16.78 -6.11 11.10
C ASN A 204 18.22 -5.59 11.29
N GLU A 205 19.21 -6.45 11.02
CA GLU A 205 20.62 -6.15 11.30
C GLU A 205 21.15 -4.99 10.46
N TYR A 206 20.74 -4.89 9.19
CA TYR A 206 21.06 -3.76 8.32
C TYR A 206 20.54 -2.45 8.91
N CYS A 207 19.25 -2.40 9.27
CA CYS A 207 18.66 -1.19 9.84
C CYS A 207 19.35 -0.79 11.14
N LYS A 208 19.64 -1.75 12.02
CA LYS A 208 20.36 -1.49 13.27
C LYS A 208 21.76 -0.91 13.01
N LYS A 209 22.51 -1.50 12.07
CA LYS A 209 23.88 -1.06 11.73
C LYS A 209 23.91 0.37 11.19
N TYR A 210 23.03 0.69 10.23
CA TYR A 210 23.13 1.95 9.47
C TYR A 210 22.30 3.11 10.01
N TYR A 211 21.35 2.84 10.91
CA TYR A 211 20.50 3.87 11.53
C TYR A 211 20.61 3.93 13.06
N LYS A 212 21.29 2.97 13.70
CA LYS A 212 21.70 3.02 15.12
C LYS A 212 20.57 3.27 16.13
N PHE A 213 19.43 2.61 15.96
CA PHE A 213 18.28 2.70 16.88
C PHE A 213 17.87 1.32 17.42
N SER A 214 17.27 1.30 18.62
CA SER A 214 17.07 0.06 19.40
C SER A 214 15.99 -0.86 18.84
N LYS A 215 14.89 -0.29 18.32
CA LYS A 215 13.80 -1.03 17.68
C LYS A 215 13.98 -1.02 16.17
N ALA A 216 15.09 -1.56 15.64
CA ALA A 216 15.35 -1.49 14.21
C ALA A 216 14.61 -2.57 13.40
N TYR A 217 13.28 -2.56 13.40
CA TYR A 217 12.47 -3.60 12.73
C TYR A 217 12.36 -3.42 11.21
N GLY A 218 12.52 -2.19 10.71
CA GLY A 218 12.48 -1.90 9.27
C GLY A 218 13.10 -0.54 8.93
N CYS A 219 13.41 -0.33 7.67
CA CYS A 219 13.98 0.91 7.14
C CYS A 219 13.97 0.89 5.60
N TYR A 220 14.33 2.02 4.98
CA TYR A 220 14.75 2.02 3.57
C TYR A 220 16.25 1.68 3.49
N PRO A 221 16.68 0.81 2.58
CA PRO A 221 18.10 0.66 2.29
C PRO A 221 18.69 1.97 1.76
N LYS A 222 19.94 2.23 2.16
CA LYS A 222 20.78 3.29 1.62
C LYS A 222 21.45 2.77 0.35
N PHE A 223 21.27 3.48 -0.75
CA PHE A 223 21.89 3.20 -2.06
C PHE A 223 22.96 4.26 -2.38
N ASN A 224 23.82 4.54 -1.39
CA ASN A 224 24.87 5.54 -1.49
C ASN A 224 26.26 4.88 -1.51
N LYS A 225 27.30 5.67 -1.79
CA LYS A 225 28.69 5.18 -1.89
C LYS A 225 29.16 4.37 -0.67
N GLU A 226 28.80 4.81 0.54
CA GLU A 226 29.26 4.18 1.79
C GLU A 226 28.65 2.80 2.04
N THR A 227 27.41 2.58 1.60
CA THR A 227 26.63 1.39 1.94
C THR A 227 26.42 0.43 0.78
N TYR A 228 26.46 0.94 -0.45
CA TYR A 228 26.20 0.22 -1.69
C TYR A 228 27.38 0.30 -2.69
N GLY A 229 28.43 1.07 -2.36
CA GLY A 229 29.66 1.19 -3.16
C GLY A 229 29.62 2.31 -4.22
N HIS A 230 28.44 2.77 -4.60
CA HIS A 230 28.21 3.89 -5.51
C HIS A 230 26.85 4.55 -5.21
N ASP A 231 26.65 5.79 -5.68
CA ASP A 231 25.40 6.52 -5.43
C ASP A 231 24.40 6.33 -6.56
N VAL A 232 23.30 5.65 -6.25
CA VAL A 232 22.16 5.41 -7.14
C VAL A 232 20.83 5.72 -6.46
N ALA A 233 20.85 6.34 -5.28
CA ALA A 233 19.64 6.59 -4.51
C ALA A 233 18.65 7.49 -5.26
N ASP A 234 19.14 8.44 -6.07
CA ASP A 234 18.31 9.33 -6.89
C ASP A 234 17.81 8.70 -8.20
N LEU A 235 18.24 7.48 -8.51
CA LEU A 235 17.82 6.73 -9.70
C LEU A 235 16.57 5.88 -9.45
N PHE A 236 16.23 5.64 -8.19
CA PHE A 236 14.98 4.99 -7.81
C PHE A 236 13.80 5.96 -7.87
N ALA A 237 12.69 5.51 -8.43
CA ALA A 237 11.38 6.13 -8.22
C ALA A 237 10.91 5.91 -6.78
N ARG A 238 11.01 4.67 -6.31
CA ARG A 238 10.69 4.25 -4.93
C ARG A 238 11.69 3.22 -4.46
N ARG A 239 12.41 3.53 -3.37
CA ARG A 239 13.33 2.58 -2.74
C ARG A 239 12.53 1.44 -2.09
N PRO A 240 13.03 0.19 -2.08
CA PRO A 240 12.37 -0.90 -1.38
C PRO A 240 12.30 -0.63 0.12
N PHE A 241 11.20 -0.98 0.77
CA PHE A 241 11.10 -0.93 2.23
C PHE A 241 11.37 -2.32 2.80
N ILE A 242 12.32 -2.44 3.74
CA ILE A 242 12.67 -3.73 4.35
C ILE A 242 12.10 -3.87 5.76
N GLY A 243 11.72 -5.08 6.14
CA GLY A 243 11.33 -5.42 7.51
C GLY A 243 11.56 -6.88 7.84
N SER A 244 12.04 -7.18 9.04
CA SER A 244 12.35 -8.54 9.48
C SER A 244 11.32 -9.07 10.48
N PHE A 245 10.98 -10.34 10.33
CA PHE A 245 9.90 -10.99 11.05
C PHE A 245 10.30 -12.39 11.51
N LYS A 246 9.61 -12.93 12.52
CA LYS A 246 9.75 -14.31 12.97
C LYS A 246 8.40 -14.98 13.21
N SER A 247 8.22 -16.18 12.69
CA SER A 247 7.08 -17.07 12.92
C SER A 247 7.60 -18.44 13.34
N GLY A 248 7.22 -18.92 14.53
CA GLY A 248 7.76 -20.16 15.08
C GLY A 248 9.28 -20.15 15.09
N ASN A 249 9.88 -21.08 14.36
CA ASN A 249 11.33 -21.20 14.23
C ASN A 249 11.89 -20.33 13.10
N PHE A 250 11.11 -20.07 12.05
CA PHE A 250 11.50 -19.34 10.83
C PHE A 250 11.55 -17.82 11.06
N ASP A 251 12.73 -17.20 10.93
CA ASP A 251 12.85 -15.77 10.63
C ASP A 251 13.10 -15.49 9.15
N PHE A 252 12.76 -14.27 8.74
CA PHE A 252 12.89 -13.84 7.35
C PHE A 252 12.87 -12.32 7.27
N THR A 253 13.48 -11.80 6.21
CA THR A 253 13.42 -10.39 5.82
C THR A 253 12.58 -10.21 4.56
N LEU A 254 11.54 -9.40 4.68
CA LEU A 254 10.75 -8.95 3.54
C LEU A 254 11.39 -7.70 2.91
N VAL A 255 11.49 -7.68 1.59
CA VAL A 255 11.95 -6.54 0.78
C VAL A 255 10.79 -6.14 -0.12
N THR A 256 9.97 -5.18 0.30
CA THR A 256 8.77 -4.76 -0.46
C THR A 256 9.11 -3.64 -1.43
N THR A 257 8.72 -3.76 -2.70
CA THR A 257 8.99 -2.74 -3.72
C THR A 257 7.78 -2.44 -4.61
N HIS A 258 7.74 -1.23 -5.16
CA HIS A 258 6.85 -0.85 -6.25
C HIS A 258 7.70 -0.21 -7.35
N VAL A 259 8.08 -1.03 -8.31
CA VAL A 259 9.02 -0.65 -9.37
C VAL A 259 8.38 0.36 -10.31
N VAL A 260 9.17 1.28 -10.85
CA VAL A 260 8.68 2.31 -11.77
C VAL A 260 7.89 1.70 -12.96
N PHE A 261 6.71 2.25 -13.26
CA PHE A 261 5.96 1.81 -14.43
C PHE A 261 6.49 2.45 -15.73
N ASN A 262 6.63 3.77 -15.75
CA ASN A 262 7.07 4.50 -16.94
C ASN A 262 8.55 4.86 -16.87
N ALA A 263 9.29 4.50 -17.92
CA ALA A 263 10.65 5.00 -18.08
C ALA A 263 10.67 6.54 -18.17
N PRO A 264 11.68 7.20 -17.59
CA PRO A 264 11.80 8.65 -17.70
C PRO A 264 11.97 9.09 -19.16
N SER A 265 11.35 10.21 -19.50
CA SER A 265 11.49 10.86 -20.81
C SER A 265 12.78 11.68 -20.93
N ASP A 266 13.40 12.05 -19.81
CA ASP A 266 14.66 12.78 -19.78
C ASP A 266 15.83 11.89 -20.23
N GLU A 267 16.50 12.29 -21.30
CA GLU A 267 17.58 11.51 -21.92
C GLU A 267 18.81 11.38 -21.00
N ASN A 268 19.15 12.42 -20.24
CA ASN A 268 20.29 12.40 -19.34
C ASN A 268 20.04 11.42 -18.18
N LEU A 269 18.85 11.47 -17.59
CA LEU A 269 18.44 10.52 -16.55
C LEU A 269 18.40 9.09 -17.10
N ARG A 270 17.89 8.86 -18.32
CA ARG A 270 17.95 7.55 -18.99
C ARG A 270 19.39 7.03 -19.07
N LYS A 271 20.33 7.83 -19.59
CA LYS A 271 21.75 7.43 -19.70
C LYS A 271 22.35 7.11 -18.34
N ARG A 272 22.06 7.91 -17.31
CA ARG A 272 22.52 7.66 -15.94
C ARG A 272 22.00 6.33 -15.38
N ILE A 273 20.70 6.06 -15.54
CA ILE A 273 20.07 4.80 -15.10
C ILE A 273 20.72 3.60 -15.79
N ILE A 274 20.82 3.65 -17.13
CA ILE A 274 21.38 2.54 -17.92
C ILE A 274 22.85 2.30 -17.54
N LYS A 275 23.64 3.36 -17.46
CA LYS A 275 25.07 3.25 -17.13
C LYS A 275 25.29 2.70 -15.72
N ALA A 276 24.52 3.16 -14.75
CA ALA A 276 24.64 2.73 -13.36
C ALA A 276 24.23 1.27 -13.14
N ALA A 277 23.18 0.80 -13.81
CA ALA A 277 22.68 -0.56 -13.62
C ALA A 277 23.40 -1.60 -14.50
N PHE A 278 23.81 -1.23 -15.71
CA PHE A 278 24.25 -2.20 -16.73
C PHE A 278 25.62 -1.90 -17.34
N GLY A 279 26.23 -0.75 -17.05
CA GLY A 279 27.55 -0.38 -17.58
C GLY A 279 27.61 0.00 -19.07
N VAL A 280 26.50 -0.12 -19.79
CA VAL A 280 26.37 0.24 -21.22
C VAL A 280 25.79 1.64 -21.41
N ASP A 281 25.76 2.15 -22.65
CA ASP A 281 25.33 3.52 -22.94
C ASP A 281 23.88 3.57 -23.47
N HIS A 282 23.37 2.47 -24.02
CA HIS A 282 22.02 2.37 -24.55
C HIS A 282 21.31 1.05 -24.19
N TYR A 283 19.98 1.08 -24.05
CA TYR A 283 19.21 -0.07 -23.57
C TYR A 283 19.21 -1.26 -24.55
N THR A 284 19.51 -1.00 -25.83
CA THR A 284 19.64 -2.03 -26.87
C THR A 284 20.85 -2.93 -26.67
N GLU A 285 21.80 -2.53 -25.82
CA GLU A 285 23.03 -3.27 -25.53
C GLU A 285 22.90 -4.17 -24.30
N ILE A 286 21.80 -4.06 -23.54
CA ILE A 286 21.65 -4.74 -22.24
C ILE A 286 21.37 -6.24 -22.42
N GLY A 287 20.43 -6.59 -23.29
CA GLY A 287 20.05 -7.98 -23.53
C GLY A 287 18.59 -8.16 -23.95
N GLU A 288 18.25 -9.41 -24.29
CA GLU A 288 16.90 -9.78 -24.69
C GLU A 288 15.86 -9.48 -23.60
N GLY A 289 14.69 -8.96 -23.99
CA GLY A 289 13.61 -8.61 -23.06
C GLY A 289 13.71 -7.21 -22.44
N VAL A 290 14.86 -6.53 -22.61
CA VAL A 290 15.04 -5.13 -22.21
C VAL A 290 14.74 -4.19 -23.38
N THR A 291 13.87 -3.21 -23.14
CA THR A 291 13.36 -2.28 -24.16
C THR A 291 13.37 -0.85 -23.63
N SER A 292 13.04 0.12 -24.49
CA SER A 292 12.80 1.51 -24.09
C SER A 292 11.72 1.66 -23.00
N ARG A 293 10.82 0.69 -22.85
CA ARG A 293 9.76 0.69 -21.84
C ARG A 293 10.16 -0.01 -20.54
N THR A 294 11.08 -0.98 -20.61
CA THR A 294 11.38 -1.88 -19.48
C THR A 294 12.74 -1.65 -18.83
N TYR A 295 13.68 -0.94 -19.48
CA TYR A 295 15.05 -0.75 -18.95
C TYR A 295 15.07 -0.15 -17.53
N ALA A 296 14.23 0.84 -17.25
CA ALA A 296 14.19 1.50 -15.95
C ALA A 296 13.68 0.55 -14.86
N ARG A 297 12.74 -0.34 -15.21
CA ARG A 297 12.19 -1.35 -14.32
C ARG A 297 13.28 -2.36 -13.94
N PHE A 298 13.98 -2.87 -14.94
CA PHE A 298 15.09 -3.79 -14.71
C PHE A 298 16.27 -3.12 -13.98
N ALA A 299 16.54 -1.83 -14.19
CA ALA A 299 17.58 -1.12 -13.46
C ALA A 299 17.30 -1.06 -11.95
N GLU A 300 16.07 -0.75 -11.54
CA GLU A 300 15.68 -0.82 -10.12
C GLU A 300 15.83 -2.25 -9.58
N MET A 301 15.37 -3.26 -10.34
CA MET A 301 15.51 -4.66 -9.94
C MET A 301 16.97 -5.09 -9.79
N THR A 302 17.86 -4.70 -10.70
CA THR A 302 19.31 -4.96 -10.61
C THR A 302 19.88 -4.43 -9.30
N HIS A 303 19.58 -3.17 -8.97
CA HIS A 303 20.08 -2.57 -7.73
C HIS A 303 19.50 -3.24 -6.48
N ILE A 304 18.23 -3.65 -6.50
CA ILE A 304 17.59 -4.37 -5.38
C ILE A 304 18.23 -5.76 -5.18
N LEU A 305 18.43 -6.53 -6.25
CA LEU A 305 19.06 -7.85 -6.17
C LEU A 305 20.52 -7.76 -5.71
N ASN A 306 21.26 -6.76 -6.18
CA ASN A 306 22.61 -6.47 -5.72
C ASN A 306 22.64 -6.11 -4.23
N PHE A 307 21.68 -5.31 -3.77
CA PHE A 307 21.50 -5.04 -2.34
C PHE A 307 21.24 -6.32 -1.54
N MET A 308 20.32 -7.19 -2.00
CA MET A 308 20.03 -8.46 -1.31
C MET A 308 21.27 -9.36 -1.24
N ARG A 309 22.06 -9.45 -2.33
CA ARG A 309 23.33 -10.17 -2.34
C ARG A 309 24.32 -9.61 -1.32
N ASN A 310 24.50 -8.29 -1.28
CA ASN A 310 25.38 -7.62 -0.32
C ASN A 310 24.89 -7.79 1.13
N TYR A 311 23.56 -7.83 1.33
CA TYR A 311 22.95 -8.10 2.63
C TYR A 311 23.35 -9.48 3.14
N LYS A 312 23.11 -10.54 2.36
CA LYS A 312 23.46 -11.93 2.71
C LYS A 312 24.95 -12.10 3.04
N MET A 313 25.82 -11.35 2.38
CA MET A 313 27.26 -11.37 2.67
C MET A 313 27.65 -10.67 3.99
N SER A 314 26.81 -9.78 4.51
CA SER A 314 27.15 -8.86 5.60
C SER A 314 26.40 -9.13 6.90
N PHE A 315 25.35 -9.92 6.86
CA PHE A 315 24.40 -10.15 7.95
C PHE A 315 24.10 -11.65 8.06
N LYS A 316 23.57 -12.07 9.21
CA LYS A 316 23.32 -13.49 9.50
C LYS A 316 22.06 -14.01 8.82
N GLU A 317 21.02 -13.19 8.84
CA GLU A 317 19.74 -13.46 8.20
C GLU A 317 19.91 -13.58 6.68
N ASN A 318 19.66 -14.76 6.12
CA ASN A 318 19.80 -15.02 4.70
C ASN A 318 18.45 -15.23 3.99
N ASP A 319 17.36 -15.35 4.75
CA ASP A 319 16.01 -15.56 4.27
C ASP A 319 15.33 -14.27 3.79
N LEU A 320 15.87 -13.73 2.68
CA LEU A 320 15.35 -12.53 2.03
C LEU A 320 14.33 -12.86 0.95
N ILE A 321 13.11 -12.32 1.12
CA ILE A 321 12.01 -12.46 0.17
C ILE A 321 11.70 -11.09 -0.42
N LEU A 322 11.99 -10.91 -1.70
CA LEU A 322 11.59 -9.74 -2.48
C LEU A 322 10.15 -9.94 -2.96
N LEU A 323 9.29 -8.96 -2.72
CA LEU A 323 7.88 -9.03 -3.07
C LEU A 323 7.33 -7.66 -3.44
N GLY A 324 6.32 -7.61 -4.29
CA GLY A 324 5.74 -6.33 -4.71
C GLY A 324 5.21 -6.34 -6.13
N ASP A 325 4.87 -5.13 -6.59
CA ASP A 325 4.56 -4.85 -7.98
C ASP A 325 5.87 -4.47 -8.69
N PHE A 326 6.37 -5.38 -9.52
CA PHE A 326 7.62 -5.20 -10.25
C PHE A 326 7.40 -4.53 -11.61
N ASN A 327 6.14 -4.38 -12.04
CA ASN A 327 5.83 -3.94 -13.39
C ASN A 327 6.59 -4.74 -14.48
N LEU A 328 6.89 -6.01 -14.23
CA LEU A 328 7.70 -6.87 -15.10
C LEU A 328 7.10 -8.26 -15.17
N GLU A 329 6.81 -8.74 -16.39
CA GLU A 329 6.30 -10.10 -16.64
C GLU A 329 7.31 -11.17 -16.19
N ALA A 330 6.86 -12.23 -15.50
CA ALA A 330 7.74 -13.33 -15.08
C ALA A 330 8.40 -14.06 -16.25
N LYS A 331 7.74 -14.07 -17.42
CA LYS A 331 8.25 -14.72 -18.64
C LYS A 331 9.26 -13.86 -19.42
N ASN A 332 9.57 -12.65 -18.96
CA ASN A 332 10.56 -11.82 -19.63
C ASN A 332 11.94 -12.53 -19.60
N PRO A 333 12.60 -12.74 -20.75
CA PRO A 333 13.83 -13.52 -20.82
C PRO A 333 15.00 -12.89 -20.04
N TYR A 334 14.97 -11.58 -19.77
CA TYR A 334 16.04 -10.90 -19.02
C TYR A 334 16.15 -11.34 -17.55
N TRP A 335 15.11 -11.94 -16.97
CA TRP A 335 15.20 -12.54 -15.63
C TRP A 335 16.33 -13.58 -15.55
N LYS A 336 16.57 -14.33 -16.64
CA LYS A 336 17.66 -15.29 -16.70
C LYS A 336 19.02 -14.61 -16.49
N ALA A 337 19.27 -13.49 -17.16
CA ALA A 337 20.52 -12.75 -17.02
C ALA A 337 20.70 -12.24 -15.58
N LEU A 338 19.64 -11.70 -14.96
CA LEU A 338 19.70 -11.25 -13.56
C LEU A 338 19.98 -12.40 -12.58
N PHE A 339 19.42 -13.58 -12.81
CA PHE A 339 19.64 -14.74 -11.94
C PHE A 339 20.96 -15.48 -12.21
N ASP A 340 21.52 -15.37 -13.41
CA ASP A 340 22.89 -15.83 -13.68
C ASP A 340 23.91 -15.05 -12.83
N GLU A 341 23.66 -13.75 -12.57
CA GLU A 341 24.47 -12.92 -11.65
C GLU A 341 24.11 -13.08 -10.16
N ASN A 342 22.93 -13.63 -9.86
CA ASN A 342 22.41 -13.84 -8.51
C ASN A 342 21.90 -15.28 -8.37
N PRO A 343 22.82 -16.27 -8.36
CA PRO A 343 22.46 -17.69 -8.46
C PRO A 343 21.58 -18.14 -7.29
N GLY A 344 20.62 -19.02 -7.57
CA GLY A 344 19.65 -19.54 -6.60
C GLY A 344 18.33 -18.77 -6.56
N MET A 345 18.32 -17.53 -7.06
CA MET A 345 17.09 -16.71 -7.12
C MET A 345 16.09 -17.27 -8.13
N GLU A 346 14.83 -17.30 -7.74
CA GLU A 346 13.71 -17.67 -8.61
C GLU A 346 12.58 -16.64 -8.50
N ILE A 347 12.04 -16.23 -9.64
CA ILE A 347 10.76 -15.50 -9.70
C ILE A 347 9.58 -16.46 -9.57
N LYS A 348 8.58 -16.05 -8.80
CA LYS A 348 7.32 -16.77 -8.61
C LYS A 348 6.16 -15.93 -9.11
N ILE A 349 5.04 -16.62 -9.36
CA ILE A 349 3.77 -16.12 -9.96
C ILE A 349 3.87 -16.00 -11.48
N GLU A 350 3.18 -16.88 -12.19
CA GLU A 350 3.15 -16.90 -13.67
C GLU A 350 1.86 -16.34 -14.28
N GLY A 351 0.81 -16.15 -13.49
CA GLY A 351 -0.51 -15.70 -13.96
C GLY A 351 -0.73 -14.19 -13.81
N ALA A 352 -1.66 -13.63 -14.58
CA ALA A 352 -1.95 -12.20 -14.55
C ALA A 352 -2.43 -11.72 -13.16
N THR A 353 -1.91 -10.58 -12.72
CA THR A 353 -2.17 -9.96 -11.42
C THR A 353 -2.76 -8.55 -11.55
N SER A 354 -2.59 -7.87 -12.68
CA SER A 354 -3.25 -6.58 -12.93
C SER A 354 -4.67 -6.75 -13.45
N LEU A 355 -5.57 -5.88 -13.00
CA LEU A 355 -6.97 -5.81 -13.43
C LEU A 355 -7.04 -5.28 -14.87
N SER A 356 -7.75 -5.99 -15.74
CA SER A 356 -8.09 -5.46 -17.07
C SER A 356 -9.11 -4.33 -16.94
N GLN A 357 -9.02 -3.28 -17.75
CA GLN A 357 -10.08 -2.26 -17.81
C GLN A 357 -11.29 -2.75 -18.62
N SER A 358 -11.01 -3.42 -19.75
CA SER A 358 -11.99 -3.96 -20.71
C SER A 358 -12.43 -5.39 -20.39
N LYS A 359 -13.65 -5.75 -20.80
CA LYS A 359 -14.18 -7.12 -20.79
C LYS A 359 -13.55 -8.01 -21.86
N THR A 360 -13.23 -7.42 -23.02
CA THR A 360 -12.70 -8.11 -24.19
C THR A 360 -11.41 -7.47 -24.70
N LEU A 361 -10.57 -8.28 -25.33
CA LEU A 361 -9.38 -7.87 -26.07
C LEU A 361 -9.78 -7.37 -27.48
N SER A 362 -8.82 -6.81 -28.22
CA SER A 362 -9.04 -6.30 -29.58
C SER A 362 -9.45 -7.39 -30.59
N ASP A 363 -9.15 -8.65 -30.30
CA ASP A 363 -9.55 -9.81 -31.10
C ASP A 363 -10.94 -10.38 -30.70
N GLY A 364 -11.63 -9.75 -29.75
CA GLY A 364 -12.94 -10.16 -29.24
C GLY A 364 -12.90 -11.23 -28.15
N SER A 365 -11.73 -11.80 -27.82
CA SER A 365 -11.60 -12.76 -26.72
C SER A 365 -11.79 -12.08 -25.36
N SER A 366 -12.21 -12.83 -24.33
CA SER A 366 -12.43 -12.24 -23.00
C SER A 366 -11.12 -12.04 -22.25
N THR A 367 -11.02 -10.93 -21.54
CA THR A 367 -9.89 -10.65 -20.62
C THR A 367 -10.00 -11.44 -19.31
N HIS A 368 -11.19 -12.00 -19.02
CA HIS A 368 -11.53 -12.59 -17.71
C HIS A 368 -11.25 -11.67 -16.51
N GLY A 369 -11.09 -10.37 -16.75
CA GLY A 369 -10.81 -9.35 -15.73
C GLY A 369 -9.35 -9.16 -15.38
N THR A 370 -8.42 -9.88 -16.01
CA THR A 370 -6.98 -9.76 -15.74
C THR A 370 -6.19 -9.41 -16.99
N SER A 371 -5.00 -8.84 -16.83
CA SER A 371 -4.13 -8.43 -17.95
C SER A 371 -2.67 -8.86 -17.75
N ASN A 372 -1.87 -8.03 -17.09
CA ASN A 372 -0.42 -8.21 -16.93
C ASN A 372 -0.07 -9.04 -15.68
N ASN A 373 1.07 -9.71 -15.69
CA ASN A 373 1.64 -10.45 -14.57
C ASN A 373 2.78 -9.62 -13.97
N TYR A 374 2.46 -8.74 -13.01
CA TYR A 374 3.41 -7.76 -12.46
C TYR A 374 3.70 -7.93 -10.97
N ASP A 375 2.83 -8.64 -10.23
CA ASP A 375 3.00 -8.84 -8.80
C ASP A 375 3.66 -10.19 -8.52
N HIS A 376 4.81 -10.16 -7.84
CA HIS A 376 5.73 -11.30 -7.77
C HIS A 376 6.33 -11.52 -6.39
N PHE A 377 6.94 -12.70 -6.26
CA PHE A 377 7.99 -12.97 -5.28
C PHE A 377 9.29 -13.31 -6.01
N VAL A 378 10.43 -12.89 -5.47
CA VAL A 378 11.77 -13.36 -5.84
C VAL A 378 12.51 -13.74 -4.56
N LEU A 379 13.04 -14.95 -4.53
CA LEU A 379 13.77 -15.49 -3.37
C LEU A 379 14.75 -16.57 -3.82
N ASP A 380 15.75 -16.82 -2.98
CA ASP A 380 16.68 -17.94 -3.15
C ASP A 380 16.05 -19.20 -2.56
N THR A 381 15.59 -20.13 -3.41
CA THR A 381 14.83 -21.31 -2.96
C THR A 381 15.69 -22.36 -2.27
N LYS A 382 17.02 -22.24 -2.36
CA LYS A 382 17.94 -23.14 -1.66
C LYS A 382 18.21 -22.68 -0.23
N ILE A 383 18.29 -21.36 -0.04
CA ILE A 383 18.48 -20.74 1.27
C ILE A 383 17.13 -20.71 2.00
N THR A 384 16.12 -20.07 1.39
CA THR A 384 14.77 -19.95 1.94
C THR A 384 13.92 -21.17 1.60
N SER A 385 14.41 -22.33 2.04
CA SER A 385 13.86 -23.66 1.79
C SER A 385 12.42 -23.82 2.30
N GLN A 386 12.12 -23.12 3.41
CA GLN A 386 10.82 -22.99 4.04
C GLN A 386 9.76 -22.50 3.04
N CYS A 387 10.17 -21.70 2.05
CA CYS A 387 9.34 -21.14 0.98
C CYS A 387 9.62 -21.75 -0.42
N ALA A 388 10.30 -22.89 -0.55
CA ALA A 388 10.75 -23.41 -1.84
C ALA A 388 9.72 -24.24 -2.64
N GLY A 389 8.57 -24.60 -2.05
CA GLY A 389 7.63 -25.54 -2.67
C GLY A 389 7.02 -25.03 -3.99
N LYS A 390 7.09 -25.79 -5.09
CA LYS A 390 6.60 -25.38 -6.44
C LYS A 390 5.16 -24.85 -6.52
N LYS A 391 4.28 -25.20 -5.57
CA LYS A 391 2.87 -24.77 -5.52
C LYS A 391 2.56 -23.87 -4.32
N ASN A 392 3.58 -23.33 -3.67
CA ASN A 392 3.39 -22.54 -2.46
C ASN A 392 2.97 -21.10 -2.76
N ALA A 393 3.40 -20.54 -3.89
CA ALA A 393 3.04 -19.20 -4.37
C ALA A 393 1.80 -19.25 -5.28
N LYS A 394 0.82 -18.38 -5.03
CA LYS A 394 -0.49 -18.37 -5.70
C LYS A 394 -1.05 -16.95 -5.82
N ILE A 395 -1.92 -16.76 -6.80
CA ILE A 395 -2.72 -15.54 -6.97
C ILE A 395 -4.01 -15.70 -6.18
N PHE A 396 -4.38 -14.69 -5.40
CA PHE A 396 -5.69 -14.59 -4.79
C PHE A 396 -6.63 -13.84 -5.73
N ASN A 397 -7.24 -14.57 -6.66
CA ASN A 397 -8.13 -13.97 -7.65
C ASN A 397 -9.52 -13.66 -7.06
N PHE A 398 -9.73 -12.44 -6.57
CA PHE A 398 -11.03 -11.99 -6.03
C PHE A 398 -12.12 -11.83 -7.10
N LEU A 399 -11.77 -11.94 -8.40
CA LEU A 399 -12.72 -11.88 -9.52
C LEU A 399 -13.40 -13.23 -9.77
N GLU A 400 -12.78 -14.32 -9.30
CA GLU A 400 -13.21 -15.70 -9.53
C GLU A 400 -13.61 -16.44 -8.24
N ASN A 401 -13.18 -15.95 -7.07
CA ASN A 401 -13.49 -16.59 -5.79
C ASN A 401 -14.78 -16.03 -5.14
N SER A 402 -15.04 -16.43 -3.89
CA SER A 402 -16.24 -16.00 -3.16
C SER A 402 -16.37 -14.48 -2.98
N PHE A 403 -15.27 -13.73 -3.02
CA PHE A 403 -15.30 -12.27 -2.93
C PHE A 403 -15.97 -11.63 -4.13
N ARG A 404 -15.92 -12.24 -5.32
CA ARG A 404 -16.63 -11.75 -6.50
C ARG A 404 -18.11 -11.54 -6.19
N LYS A 405 -18.75 -12.54 -5.59
CA LYS A 405 -20.17 -12.48 -5.19
C LYS A 405 -20.42 -11.38 -4.15
N LEU A 406 -19.49 -11.15 -3.23
CA LEU A 406 -19.62 -10.10 -2.20
C LEU A 406 -19.52 -8.70 -2.80
N ILE A 407 -18.56 -8.48 -3.70
CA ILE A 407 -18.35 -7.20 -4.39
C ILE A 407 -19.53 -6.93 -5.30
N ASP A 408 -19.92 -7.88 -6.16
CA ASP A 408 -21.04 -7.75 -7.08
C ASP A 408 -22.34 -7.46 -6.33
N LYS A 409 -22.61 -8.19 -5.23
CA LYS A 409 -23.79 -7.95 -4.38
C LYS A 409 -23.85 -6.51 -3.88
N LYS A 410 -22.71 -5.91 -3.52
CA LYS A 410 -22.65 -4.52 -3.05
C LYS A 410 -22.68 -3.49 -4.18
N TYR A 411 -21.99 -3.74 -5.30
CA TYR A 411 -21.58 -2.68 -6.24
C TYR A 411 -21.97 -2.88 -7.71
N LEU A 412 -22.19 -4.11 -8.18
CA LEU A 412 -22.56 -4.36 -9.57
C LEU A 412 -23.98 -3.82 -9.84
N VAL A 413 -24.12 -2.91 -10.81
CA VAL A 413 -25.42 -2.33 -11.17
C VAL A 413 -25.85 -2.59 -12.61
N ARG A 414 -24.92 -2.87 -13.53
CA ARG A 414 -25.25 -3.20 -14.91
C ARG A 414 -25.76 -4.64 -15.06
N THR A 415 -26.40 -4.90 -16.20
CA THR A 415 -26.67 -6.25 -16.71
C THR A 415 -25.47 -6.79 -17.50
N ASP A 416 -25.56 -8.04 -17.96
CA ASP A 416 -24.59 -8.61 -18.92
C ASP A 416 -24.99 -8.44 -20.38
N ASN A 417 -26.19 -7.90 -20.65
CA ASN A 417 -26.67 -7.62 -21.99
C ASN A 417 -25.94 -6.39 -22.55
N ALA A 418 -25.28 -6.57 -23.69
CA ALA A 418 -24.56 -5.52 -24.38
C ALA A 418 -25.40 -4.90 -25.52
N TYR A 419 -25.12 -3.65 -25.87
CA TYR A 419 -25.67 -2.95 -27.02
C TYR A 419 -24.68 -1.91 -27.54
N VAL A 420 -24.82 -1.53 -28.81
CA VAL A 420 -24.09 -0.41 -29.40
C VAL A 420 -24.93 0.84 -29.21
N HIS A 421 -24.36 1.86 -28.56
CA HIS A 421 -25.07 3.12 -28.35
C HIS A 421 -25.31 3.83 -29.69
N PRO A 422 -26.57 4.17 -30.03
CA PRO A 422 -26.91 4.66 -31.38
C PRO A 422 -26.18 5.94 -31.75
N ASP A 423 -26.02 6.88 -30.81
CA ASP A 423 -25.41 8.19 -31.11
C ASP A 423 -23.88 8.20 -31.06
N THR A 424 -23.27 7.30 -30.29
CA THR A 424 -21.81 7.34 -30.02
C THR A 424 -21.06 6.16 -30.64
N GLY A 425 -21.77 5.12 -31.07
CA GLY A 425 -21.19 3.88 -31.59
C GLY A 425 -20.44 3.06 -30.55
N LEU A 426 -20.55 3.39 -29.25
CA LEU A 426 -19.82 2.71 -28.18
C LEU A 426 -20.53 1.42 -27.74
N ASP A 427 -19.74 0.37 -27.49
CA ASP A 427 -20.21 -0.85 -26.84
C ASP A 427 -20.50 -0.60 -25.36
N MET A 428 -21.77 -0.81 -24.98
CA MET A 428 -22.30 -0.51 -23.66
C MET A 428 -23.11 -1.66 -23.07
N PHE A 429 -23.37 -1.58 -21.77
CA PHE A 429 -24.19 -2.53 -21.01
C PHE A 429 -25.43 -1.84 -20.45
N TYR A 430 -26.57 -2.54 -20.47
CA TYR A 430 -27.81 -1.95 -19.95
C TYR A 430 -27.77 -1.77 -18.44
N LEU A 431 -28.30 -0.62 -17.99
CA LEU A 431 -28.68 -0.36 -16.61
C LEU A 431 -30.20 -0.55 -16.48
N ASP A 432 -30.63 -1.76 -16.10
CA ASP A 432 -32.05 -2.08 -15.93
C ASP A 432 -32.66 -1.40 -14.68
N GLN A 433 -33.98 -1.56 -14.48
CA GLN A 433 -34.65 -0.91 -13.34
C GLN A 433 -34.10 -1.35 -11.98
N LYS A 434 -33.67 -2.61 -11.85
CA LYS A 434 -33.06 -3.13 -10.61
C LYS A 434 -31.70 -2.48 -10.36
N GLY A 435 -30.89 -2.34 -11.42
CA GLY A 435 -29.63 -1.63 -11.46
C GLY A 435 -29.77 -0.17 -11.07
N LYS A 436 -30.72 0.56 -11.67
CA LYS A 436 -31.05 1.95 -11.32
C LYS A 436 -31.41 2.10 -9.84
N ASN A 437 -32.29 1.24 -9.34
CA ASN A 437 -32.69 1.23 -7.92
C ASN A 437 -31.51 0.95 -6.99
N LYS A 438 -30.59 0.06 -7.39
CA LYS A 438 -29.39 -0.24 -6.61
C LYS A 438 -28.38 0.91 -6.65
N ALA A 439 -28.14 1.52 -7.81
CA ALA A 439 -27.30 2.70 -7.96
C ALA A 439 -27.78 3.84 -7.06
N LEU A 440 -29.08 4.13 -7.05
CA LEU A 440 -29.69 5.13 -6.17
C LEU A 440 -29.40 4.81 -4.69
N LYS A 441 -29.64 3.57 -4.26
CA LYS A 441 -29.35 3.14 -2.88
C LYS A 441 -27.88 3.27 -2.49
N ILE A 442 -26.95 2.97 -3.41
CA ILE A 442 -25.51 3.13 -3.19
C ILE A 442 -25.19 4.61 -2.97
N THR A 443 -25.65 5.47 -3.89
CA THR A 443 -25.43 6.92 -3.83
C THR A 443 -26.02 7.53 -2.56
N GLU A 444 -27.28 7.24 -2.24
CA GLU A 444 -27.94 7.72 -1.03
C GLU A 444 -27.21 7.29 0.24
N LYS A 445 -26.75 6.03 0.30
CA LYS A 445 -26.00 5.50 1.45
C LYS A 445 -24.68 6.25 1.64
N ILE A 446 -23.95 6.54 0.57
CA ILE A 446 -22.69 7.29 0.61
C ILE A 446 -22.97 8.74 1.04
N VAL A 447 -23.88 9.44 0.36
CA VAL A 447 -24.24 10.83 0.66
C VAL A 447 -24.75 10.98 2.10
N LYS A 448 -25.58 10.03 2.59
CA LYS A 448 -26.06 10.04 3.98
C LYS A 448 -24.92 9.98 5.00
N ARG A 449 -23.85 9.23 4.72
CA ARG A 449 -22.67 9.19 5.60
C ARG A 449 -21.93 10.54 5.61
N LEU A 450 -21.89 11.23 4.48
CA LEU A 450 -21.24 12.53 4.32
C LEU A 450 -21.99 13.68 4.99
N LYS A 451 -23.32 13.58 5.19
CA LYS A 451 -24.12 14.61 5.91
C LYS A 451 -23.58 14.95 7.31
N SER A 452 -22.99 13.96 7.98
CA SER A 452 -22.43 14.12 9.33
C SER A 452 -20.97 14.60 9.35
N LYS A 453 -20.41 14.92 8.18
CA LYS A 453 -19.01 15.34 8.04
C LYS A 453 -18.91 16.86 8.00
N TYR A 454 -18.12 17.39 8.91
CA TYR A 454 -17.90 18.81 9.10
C TYR A 454 -16.42 19.16 8.90
N THR A 455 -16.15 20.40 8.53
CA THR A 455 -14.83 20.99 8.46
C THR A 455 -14.82 22.31 9.21
N VAL A 456 -13.65 22.95 9.30
CA VAL A 456 -13.53 24.30 9.85
C VAL A 456 -13.23 25.28 8.72
N ARG A 457 -14.04 26.34 8.61
CA ARG A 457 -13.83 27.44 7.66
C ARG A 457 -14.03 28.76 8.38
N ARG A 458 -13.05 29.67 8.28
CA ARG A 458 -13.08 30.98 8.97
C ARG A 458 -13.38 30.89 10.47
N GLY A 459 -12.90 29.85 11.14
CA GLY A 459 -13.09 29.63 12.58
C GLY A 459 -14.43 28.99 12.97
N GLU A 460 -15.29 28.66 12.01
CA GLU A 460 -16.59 28.05 12.26
C GLU A 460 -16.64 26.59 11.79
N ILE A 461 -17.39 25.76 12.51
CA ILE A 461 -17.64 24.36 12.15
C ILE A 461 -18.81 24.34 11.15
N VAL A 462 -18.53 23.94 9.92
CA VAL A 462 -19.48 23.96 8.79
C VAL A 462 -19.51 22.60 8.08
N PRO A 463 -20.57 22.24 7.33
CA PRO A 463 -20.58 21.03 6.52
C PRO A 463 -19.36 20.96 5.59
N ARG A 464 -18.74 19.77 5.48
CA ARG A 464 -17.50 19.59 4.71
C ARG A 464 -17.75 19.48 3.21
N PHE A 465 -18.87 18.88 2.82
CA PHE A 465 -19.13 18.47 1.45
C PHE A 465 -20.35 19.16 0.87
N ASP A 466 -20.25 19.49 -0.42
CA ASP A 466 -21.40 19.65 -1.28
C ASP A 466 -21.96 18.26 -1.60
N LEU A 467 -23.18 17.99 -1.15
CA LEU A 467 -23.78 16.66 -1.22
C LEU A 467 -24.28 16.32 -2.63
N GLU A 468 -24.66 17.31 -3.42
CA GLU A 468 -25.12 17.12 -4.80
C GLU A 468 -23.92 16.76 -5.67
N LYS A 469 -22.84 17.55 -5.60
CA LYS A 469 -21.59 17.24 -6.28
C LYS A 469 -21.02 15.88 -5.86
N LYS A 470 -21.21 15.49 -4.59
CA LYS A 470 -20.79 14.16 -4.13
C LYS A 470 -21.67 13.02 -4.63
N ALA A 471 -22.95 13.25 -4.86
CA ALA A 471 -23.79 12.29 -5.55
C ALA A 471 -23.32 12.09 -7.00
N GLU A 472 -22.97 13.17 -7.70
CA GLU A 472 -22.43 13.13 -9.06
C GLU A 472 -21.09 12.38 -9.13
N ASP A 473 -20.17 12.64 -8.19
CA ASP A 473 -18.89 11.94 -8.11
C ASP A 473 -19.08 10.41 -7.95
N VAL A 474 -20.05 9.98 -7.12
CA VAL A 474 -20.39 8.56 -6.98
C VAL A 474 -20.85 7.98 -8.31
N VAL A 475 -21.77 8.66 -9.00
CA VAL A 475 -22.29 8.17 -10.28
C VAL A 475 -21.15 8.07 -11.30
N ARG A 476 -20.41 9.16 -11.50
CA ARG A 476 -19.36 9.27 -12.52
C ARG A 476 -18.20 8.30 -12.34
N LYS A 477 -17.80 8.00 -11.09
CA LYS A 477 -16.62 7.17 -10.81
C LYS A 477 -16.96 5.71 -10.52
N LEU A 478 -18.08 5.44 -9.85
CA LEU A 478 -18.41 4.08 -9.39
C LEU A 478 -19.50 3.41 -10.22
N ILE A 479 -20.49 4.17 -10.73
CA ILE A 479 -21.67 3.62 -11.40
C ILE A 479 -21.50 3.61 -12.92
N GLU A 480 -21.33 4.79 -13.51
CA GLU A 480 -21.28 5.01 -14.95
C GLU A 480 -20.20 4.19 -15.66
N PRO A 481 -18.97 4.04 -15.12
CA PRO A 481 -17.94 3.28 -15.81
C PRO A 481 -18.29 1.80 -15.99
N GLN A 482 -19.20 1.26 -15.17
CA GLN A 482 -19.65 -0.12 -15.36
C GLN A 482 -20.39 -0.30 -16.69
N LEU A 483 -20.96 0.76 -17.26
CA LEU A 483 -21.81 0.70 -18.44
C LEU A 483 -21.04 0.65 -19.77
N PHE A 484 -19.72 0.85 -19.76
CA PHE A 484 -18.90 0.84 -20.97
C PHE A 484 -18.02 -0.40 -21.01
N GLU A 485 -17.84 -0.99 -22.20
CA GLU A 485 -16.86 -2.05 -22.43
C GLU A 485 -15.49 -1.68 -21.85
N ARG A 486 -14.97 -0.51 -22.24
CA ARG A 486 -13.61 -0.06 -21.94
C ARG A 486 -13.30 0.17 -20.45
N SER A 487 -14.32 0.13 -19.60
CA SER A 487 -14.17 0.33 -18.16
C SER A 487 -14.98 -0.68 -17.35
N TYR A 488 -15.29 -1.83 -17.95
CA TYR A 488 -16.17 -2.88 -17.41
C TYR A 488 -15.82 -3.33 -15.99
N TYR A 489 -14.53 -3.37 -15.65
CA TYR A 489 -14.04 -3.81 -14.34
C TYR A 489 -13.68 -2.66 -13.38
N ARG A 490 -13.82 -1.41 -13.80
CA ARG A 490 -13.34 -0.25 -13.02
C ARG A 490 -13.93 -0.16 -11.60
N TYR A 491 -15.14 -0.65 -11.37
CA TYR A 491 -15.70 -0.65 -10.01
C TYR A 491 -14.92 -1.56 -9.03
N PHE A 492 -14.22 -2.59 -9.50
CA PHE A 492 -13.27 -3.36 -8.66
C PHE A 492 -12.07 -2.51 -8.26
N GLN A 493 -11.51 -1.74 -9.20
CA GLN A 493 -10.41 -0.82 -8.94
C GLN A 493 -10.79 0.24 -7.89
N GLU A 494 -11.96 0.85 -8.04
CA GLU A 494 -12.47 1.91 -7.15
C GLU A 494 -12.79 1.37 -5.74
N THR A 495 -13.27 0.13 -5.62
CA THR A 495 -13.70 -0.45 -4.34
C THR A 495 -12.65 -1.32 -3.66
N ILE A 496 -11.75 -1.95 -4.40
CA ILE A 496 -10.74 -2.90 -3.89
C ILE A 496 -9.34 -2.48 -4.34
N SER A 497 -8.95 -2.78 -5.58
CA SER A 497 -7.67 -2.46 -6.20
C SER A 497 -7.70 -2.84 -7.69
N ASP A 498 -6.80 -2.25 -8.49
CA ASP A 498 -6.48 -2.71 -9.85
C ASP A 498 -5.38 -3.78 -9.86
N HIS A 499 -4.97 -4.30 -8.71
CA HIS A 499 -4.12 -5.48 -8.62
C HIS A 499 -4.80 -6.60 -7.85
N LEU A 500 -4.41 -7.84 -8.13
CA LEU A 500 -4.76 -9.03 -7.38
C LEU A 500 -3.64 -9.32 -6.37
N PRO A 501 -3.96 -9.59 -5.09
CA PRO A 501 -2.95 -10.02 -4.13
C PRO A 501 -2.31 -11.35 -4.57
N VAL A 502 -1.02 -11.50 -4.32
CA VAL A 502 -0.31 -12.78 -4.47
C VAL A 502 0.26 -13.20 -3.13
N PHE A 503 0.30 -14.50 -2.87
CA PHE A 503 0.73 -15.02 -1.58
C PHE A 503 1.54 -16.30 -1.70
N MET A 504 2.37 -16.56 -0.71
CA MET A 504 3.06 -17.81 -0.50
C MET A 504 2.82 -18.36 0.90
N ASN A 505 2.90 -19.69 1.03
CA ASN A 505 2.94 -20.35 2.31
C ASN A 505 4.37 -20.86 2.55
N CYS A 506 4.91 -20.57 3.72
CA CYS A 506 6.23 -21.03 4.13
C CYS A 506 6.13 -21.85 5.41
N SER A 507 6.89 -22.95 5.50
CA SER A 507 7.00 -23.70 6.75
C SER A 507 7.51 -22.79 7.85
N ASN A 508 7.00 -22.93 9.07
CA ASN A 508 7.53 -22.19 10.22
C ASN A 508 8.11 -23.14 11.30
N GLN A 509 8.32 -24.40 10.92
CA GLN A 509 8.70 -25.48 11.82
C GLN A 509 10.22 -25.63 11.99
N GLN A 510 10.99 -25.21 11.01
CA GLN A 510 12.44 -25.33 10.95
C GLN A 510 13.01 -24.05 10.39
N ASP A 511 14.28 -23.82 10.69
CA ASP A 511 15.08 -22.76 10.15
C ASP A 511 16.48 -23.33 9.85
N ASP A 512 17.00 -23.07 8.67
CA ASP A 512 18.28 -23.63 8.19
C ASP A 512 19.46 -22.64 8.35
N ASP A 513 19.21 -21.46 8.94
CA ASP A 513 20.16 -20.34 9.13
C ASP A 513 21.11 -20.45 10.35
#